data_AF-A0A2N9IC32-F1
#
_entry.id   AF-A0A2N9IC32-F1
#
_cell.length_a   1.000
_cell.length_b   1.000
_cell.length_c   1.000
_cell.angle_alpha   90.00
_cell.angle_beta   90.00
_cell.angle_gamma   90.00
#
_symmetry.space_group_name_H-M   'P 1'
#
loop_
_entity.id
_entity.type
_entity.pdbx_description
1 polymer ?
#
loop_
_entity_poly.entity_id
_entity_poly.type
_entity_poly.pdbx_seq_one_letter_code
_entity_poly.pdbx_strand_id
1 'polypeptide(L)'
;MECSCNNCGNFANGFSQRVEYLWRFLDSTSSAFKGRVSDERKVMEGEAAKALTNKGVMNEGKDKWCERMRGVAFVVEAFGEDAIDGGRALLRKYDGNWEMRVEEKDGCVGLWWKGQPVSFCSLWKLDMKANDG
;
A
#
# COMPACT_ATOMS: atom_id res chain seq x y z
N MET A 1 -4.85 18.42 6.70
CA MET A 1 -3.50 17.83 6.48
C MET A 1 -3.39 16.66 7.44
N GLU A 2 -3.71 15.45 6.98
CA GLU A 2 -3.63 14.24 7.81
C GLU A 2 -2.16 13.83 7.90
N CYS A 3 -1.60 13.63 9.11
CA CYS A 3 -0.24 13.13 9.17
C CYS A 3 -0.22 11.62 8.86
N SER A 4 0.62 11.23 7.91
CA SER A 4 1.02 9.84 7.63
C SER A 4 1.95 9.25 8.71
N CYS A 5 1.90 9.74 9.96
CA CYS A 5 2.72 9.31 11.08
C CYS A 5 1.99 8.28 11.93
N ASN A 6 2.51 7.06 12.05
CA ASN A 6 1.95 6.07 12.98
C ASN A 6 2.12 6.45 14.46
N ASN A 7 2.97 7.44 14.74
CA ASN A 7 3.33 7.87 16.09
C ASN A 7 3.07 9.37 16.35
N CYS A 8 2.51 10.11 15.39
CA CYS A 8 2.08 11.47 15.67
C CYS A 8 0.56 11.48 15.88
N GLY A 9 0.12 12.17 16.91
CA GLY A 9 -1.27 12.23 17.29
C GLY A 9 -1.52 11.58 18.64
N ASN A 10 -2.64 11.97 19.25
CA ASN A 10 -3.13 11.36 20.48
C ASN A 10 -3.57 9.91 20.22
N PHE A 11 -3.80 9.16 21.31
CA PHE A 11 -4.22 7.76 21.24
C PHE A 11 -5.40 7.53 20.29
N ALA A 12 -6.38 8.44 20.28
CA ALA A 12 -7.59 8.32 19.47
C ALA A 12 -7.26 8.27 17.97
N ASN A 13 -6.46 9.21 17.47
CA ASN A 13 -6.10 9.26 16.05
C ASN A 13 -5.34 8.00 15.60
N GLY A 14 -4.35 7.56 16.39
CA GLY A 14 -3.59 6.36 16.08
C GLY A 14 -4.41 5.06 16.22
N PHE A 15 -5.38 5.03 17.12
CA PHE A 15 -6.32 3.91 17.23
C PHE A 15 -7.26 3.85 16.02
N SER A 16 -7.91 4.95 15.66
CA SER A 16 -8.80 5.04 14.50
C SER A 16 -8.09 4.61 13.21
N GLN A 17 -6.87 5.10 12.97
CA GLN A 17 -6.10 4.73 11.78
C GLN A 17 -5.77 3.23 11.72
N ARG A 18 -5.43 2.60 12.85
CA ARG A 18 -5.19 1.15 12.93
C ARG A 18 -6.46 0.35 12.68
N VAL A 19 -7.60 0.78 13.23
CA VAL A 19 -8.89 0.12 13.00
C VAL A 19 -9.30 0.22 11.54
N GLU A 20 -9.14 1.39 10.92
CA GLU A 20 -9.41 1.57 9.48
C GLU A 20 -8.53 0.66 8.62
N TYR A 21 -7.23 0.57 8.94
CA TYR A 21 -6.32 -0.34 8.24
C TYR A 21 -6.74 -1.81 8.40
N LEU A 22 -7.07 -2.23 9.63
CA LEU A 22 -7.56 -3.59 9.90
C LEU A 22 -8.84 -3.89 9.16
N TRP A 23 -9.79 -2.96 9.17
CA TRP A 23 -11.09 -3.12 8.53
C TRP A 23 -10.93 -3.33 7.03
N ARG A 24 -10.13 -2.51 6.35
CA ARG A 24 -9.83 -2.66 4.92
C ARG A 24 -9.17 -4.01 4.62
N PHE A 25 -8.23 -4.43 5.46
CA PHE A 25 -7.60 -5.74 5.34
C PHE A 25 -8.64 -6.87 5.42
N LEU A 26 -9.45 -6.92 6.50
CA LEU A 26 -10.46 -7.95 6.72
C LEU A 26 -11.54 -7.98 5.63
N ASP A 27 -12.00 -6.81 5.17
CA ASP A 27 -12.99 -6.72 4.09
C ASP A 27 -12.41 -7.27 2.78
N SER A 28 -11.17 -6.92 2.44
CA SER A 28 -10.50 -7.44 1.24
C SER A 28 -10.19 -8.94 1.31
N THR A 29 -9.72 -9.45 2.46
CA THR A 29 -9.45 -10.89 2.64
C THR A 29 -10.72 -11.72 2.61
N SER A 30 -11.82 -11.19 3.13
CA SER A 30 -13.11 -11.89 3.09
C SER A 30 -13.58 -12.24 1.68
N SER A 31 -13.20 -11.43 0.70
CA SER A 31 -13.52 -11.64 -0.73
C SER A 31 -12.44 -12.44 -1.47
N ALA A 32 -11.22 -12.48 -0.95
CA ALA A 32 -10.09 -13.19 -1.56
C ALA A 32 -10.12 -14.71 -1.31
N PHE A 33 -10.69 -15.16 -0.19
CA PHE A 33 -10.75 -16.58 0.16
C PHE A 33 -12.14 -17.17 -0.10
N LYS A 34 -12.20 -18.36 -0.69
CA LYS A 34 -13.46 -19.05 -0.98
C LYS A 34 -14.06 -19.66 0.29
N GLY A 35 -15.36 -19.46 0.48
CA GLY A 35 -16.11 -20.05 1.57
C GLY A 35 -16.00 -19.25 2.88
N ARG A 36 -16.94 -19.51 3.80
CA ARG A 36 -17.02 -18.79 5.08
C ARG A 36 -15.90 -19.18 6.06
N VAL A 37 -15.33 -20.38 5.88
CA VAL A 37 -14.26 -20.94 6.72
C VAL A 37 -13.13 -21.36 5.79
N SER A 38 -11.99 -20.69 5.89
CA SER A 38 -10.72 -21.06 5.23
C SER A 38 -9.63 -20.95 6.27
N ASP A 39 -8.81 -22.00 6.39
CA ASP A 39 -7.73 -22.02 7.36
C ASP A 39 -6.62 -21.06 6.96
N GLU A 40 -6.39 -20.89 5.66
CA GLU A 40 -5.49 -19.87 5.11
C GLU A 40 -5.96 -18.46 5.48
N ARG A 41 -7.27 -18.19 5.34
CA ARG A 41 -7.86 -16.91 5.76
C ARG A 41 -7.65 -16.67 7.26
N LYS A 42 -7.91 -17.67 8.11
CA LYS A 42 -7.72 -17.54 9.57
C LYS A 42 -6.27 -17.21 9.93
N VAL A 43 -5.31 -17.83 9.26
CA VAL A 43 -3.89 -17.55 9.47
C VAL A 43 -3.58 -16.11 9.07
N MET A 44 -4.00 -15.66 7.89
CA MET A 44 -3.75 -14.30 7.42
C MET A 44 -4.39 -13.23 8.31
N GLU A 45 -5.64 -13.42 8.72
CA GLU A 45 -6.35 -12.50 9.63
C GLU A 45 -5.74 -12.51 11.03
N GLY A 46 -5.27 -13.67 11.51
CA GLY A 46 -4.57 -13.79 12.78
C GLY A 46 -3.23 -13.05 12.79
N GLU A 47 -2.43 -13.15 11.74
CA GLU A 47 -1.16 -12.42 11.63
C GLU A 47 -1.36 -10.91 11.46
N ALA A 48 -2.37 -10.48 10.70
CA ALA A 48 -2.71 -9.06 10.59
C ALA A 48 -3.12 -8.47 11.94
N ALA A 49 -3.93 -9.19 12.73
CA ALA A 49 -4.31 -8.77 14.07
C ALA A 49 -3.09 -8.59 14.99
N LYS A 50 -2.12 -9.52 14.95
CA LYS A 50 -0.87 -9.40 15.72
C LYS A 50 -0.07 -8.17 15.30
N ALA A 51 0.11 -7.94 14.00
CA ALA A 51 0.86 -6.79 13.50
C ALA A 51 0.26 -5.45 13.97
N LEU A 52 -1.07 -5.36 13.98
CA LEU A 52 -1.79 -4.15 14.39
C LEU A 52 -1.75 -3.86 15.90
N THR A 53 -1.62 -4.90 16.71
CA THR A 53 -1.42 -4.75 18.17
C THR A 53 0.02 -4.39 18.53
N ASN A 54 0.98 -4.60 17.61
CA ASN A 54 2.36 -4.22 17.81
C ASN A 54 2.58 -2.74 17.47
N LYS A 55 2.88 -1.92 18.50
CA LYS A 55 3.11 -0.47 18.35
C LYS A 55 4.24 -0.11 17.37
N GLY A 56 5.16 -1.03 17.05
CA GLY A 56 6.31 -0.78 16.20
C GLY A 56 6.14 -1.11 14.71
N VAL A 57 5.03 -1.73 14.28
CA VAL A 57 4.90 -2.38 12.96
C VAL A 57 3.73 -1.80 12.16
N MET A 58 3.69 -0.48 12.01
CA MET A 58 2.76 0.14 11.07
C MET A 58 3.55 0.70 9.90
N ASN A 59 3.11 0.39 8.69
CA ASN A 59 3.75 0.85 7.45
C ASN A 59 3.66 2.38 7.35
N GLU A 60 4.74 3.02 6.89
CA GLU A 60 4.66 4.42 6.46
C GLU A 60 3.88 4.52 5.14
N GLY A 61 3.14 5.62 4.97
CA GLY A 61 2.42 5.88 3.72
C GLY A 61 3.36 6.19 2.55
N LYS A 62 2.84 6.04 1.32
CA LYS A 62 3.54 6.29 0.06
C LYS A 62 4.33 7.61 0.08
N ASP A 63 3.70 8.72 0.49
CA ASP A 63 4.32 10.05 0.43
C ASP A 63 5.61 10.14 1.25
N LYS A 64 5.68 9.47 2.41
CA LYS A 64 6.88 9.42 3.24
C LYS A 64 7.98 8.59 2.61
N TRP A 65 7.63 7.47 2.01
CA TRP A 65 8.58 6.67 1.25
C TRP A 65 9.13 7.46 0.06
N CYS A 66 8.28 8.17 -0.68
CA CYS A 66 8.70 9.03 -1.79
C CYS A 66 9.58 10.21 -1.34
N GLU A 67 9.32 10.80 -0.18
CA GLU A 67 10.17 11.82 0.43
C GLU A 67 11.55 11.25 0.81
N ARG A 68 11.59 10.10 1.49
CA ARG A 68 12.84 9.44 1.90
C ARG A 68 13.71 9.08 0.70
N MET A 69 13.14 8.48 -0.34
CA MET A 69 13.88 8.06 -1.54
C MET A 69 14.50 9.27 -2.26
N ARG A 70 13.75 10.36 -2.41
CA ARG A 70 14.28 11.62 -2.96
C ARG A 70 15.37 12.22 -2.08
N GLY A 71 15.24 12.11 -0.76
CA GLY A 71 16.25 12.54 0.20
C GLY A 71 17.60 11.80 0.10
N VAL A 72 17.63 10.63 -0.55
CA VAL A 72 18.86 9.85 -0.81
C VAL A 72 19.19 9.74 -2.29
N ALA A 73 18.86 10.78 -3.08
CA ALA A 73 19.22 10.95 -4.49
C ALA A 73 18.65 9.88 -5.44
N PHE A 74 17.51 9.28 -5.10
CA PHE A 74 16.72 8.52 -6.06
C PHE A 74 15.66 9.41 -6.72
N VAL A 75 15.48 9.22 -8.02
CA VAL A 75 14.38 9.79 -8.78
C VAL A 75 13.40 8.68 -9.16
N VAL A 76 12.12 9.02 -9.17
CA VAL A 76 11.07 8.07 -9.51
C VAL A 76 11.09 7.76 -11.01
N GLU A 77 10.88 6.51 -11.35
CA GLU A 77 10.78 6.04 -12.72
C GLU A 77 9.36 5.51 -12.96
N ALA A 78 8.75 5.87 -14.08
CA ALA A 78 7.45 5.35 -14.45
C ALA A 78 7.57 3.88 -14.88
N PHE A 79 6.56 3.07 -14.54
CA PHE A 79 6.45 1.72 -15.10
C PHE A 79 6.11 1.80 -16.59
N GLY A 80 6.71 0.93 -17.39
CA GLY A 80 6.36 0.79 -18.81
C GLY A 80 4.92 0.30 -19.00
N GLU A 81 4.33 0.64 -20.15
CA GLU A 81 2.93 0.31 -20.48
C GLU A 81 2.66 -1.19 -20.39
N ASP A 82 3.58 -2.04 -20.86
CA ASP A 82 3.45 -3.51 -20.78
C ASP A 82 3.29 -4.01 -19.33
N ALA A 83 4.01 -3.40 -18.38
CA ALA A 83 3.91 -3.76 -16.96
C ALA A 83 2.57 -3.31 -16.36
N ILE A 84 2.09 -2.12 -16.76
CA ILE A 84 0.77 -1.62 -16.38
C ILE A 84 -0.33 -2.52 -16.95
N ASP A 85 -0.28 -2.87 -18.23
CA ASP A 85 -1.28 -3.73 -18.86
C ASP A 85 -1.26 -5.14 -18.28
N GLY A 86 -0.08 -5.68 -17.96
CA GLY A 86 0.06 -6.93 -17.22
C GLY A 86 -0.62 -6.88 -15.85
N GLY A 87 -0.42 -5.80 -15.09
CA GLY A 87 -1.08 -5.58 -13.80
C GLY A 87 -2.61 -5.49 -13.93
N ARG A 88 -3.13 -4.74 -14.91
CA ARG A 88 -4.58 -4.66 -15.18
C ARG A 88 -5.15 -6.01 -15.59
N ALA A 89 -4.45 -6.76 -16.45
CA ALA A 89 -4.87 -8.08 -16.88
C ALA A 89 -4.88 -9.10 -15.73
N LEU A 90 -3.95 -8.99 -14.78
CA LEU A 90 -3.96 -9.81 -13.57
C LEU A 90 -5.21 -9.55 -12.73
N LEU A 91 -5.56 -8.28 -12.47
CA LEU A 91 -6.72 -7.93 -11.63
C LEU A 91 -8.06 -8.39 -12.21
N ARG A 92 -8.20 -8.45 -13.55
CA ARG A 92 -9.41 -8.97 -14.21
C ARG A 92 -9.75 -10.43 -13.85
N LYS A 93 -8.79 -11.18 -13.27
CA LYS A 93 -8.99 -12.57 -12.82
C LYS A 93 -9.55 -12.67 -11.41
N TYR A 94 -9.61 -11.56 -10.68
CA TYR A 94 -10.05 -11.48 -9.29
C TYR A 94 -11.36 -10.71 -9.17
N ASP A 95 -11.80 -10.51 -7.93
CA ASP A 95 -13.01 -9.75 -7.61
C ASP A 95 -12.99 -8.34 -8.25
N GLY A 96 -14.13 -7.91 -8.79
CA GLY A 96 -14.27 -6.65 -9.53
C GLY A 96 -14.10 -5.39 -8.68
N ASN A 97 -14.03 -5.52 -7.35
CA ASN A 97 -13.72 -4.42 -6.44
C ASN A 97 -12.23 -4.07 -6.38
N TRP A 98 -11.36 -4.86 -7.01
CA TRP A 98 -9.93 -4.55 -7.14
C TRP A 98 -9.67 -3.59 -8.29
N GLU A 99 -8.94 -2.52 -8.00
CA GLU A 99 -8.53 -1.54 -9.01
C GLU A 99 -7.03 -1.25 -8.93
N MET A 100 -6.43 -1.01 -10.10
CA MET A 100 -5.08 -0.47 -10.20
C MET A 100 -5.14 0.95 -10.74
N ARG A 101 -4.51 1.90 -10.02
CA ARG A 101 -4.47 3.31 -10.40
C ARG A 101 -3.03 3.77 -10.52
N VAL A 102 -2.70 4.38 -11.65
CA VAL A 102 -1.40 5.02 -11.87
C VAL A 102 -1.53 6.47 -11.40
N GLU A 103 -0.64 6.90 -10.51
CA GLU A 103 -0.64 8.27 -10.02
C GLU A 103 0.28 9.16 -10.87
N GLU A 104 -0.31 10.18 -11.48
CA GLU A 104 0.39 11.08 -12.41
C GLU A 104 1.54 11.86 -11.76
N LYS A 105 1.39 12.21 -10.48
CA LYS A 105 2.33 13.10 -9.78
C LYS A 105 3.68 12.44 -9.49
N ASP A 106 3.66 11.16 -9.11
CA ASP A 106 4.84 10.45 -8.60
C ASP A 106 5.13 9.17 -9.39
N GLY A 107 4.40 8.84 -10.47
CA GLY A 107 4.61 7.62 -11.26
C GLY A 107 4.37 6.30 -10.50
N CYS A 108 3.91 6.38 -9.26
CA CYS A 108 3.60 5.23 -8.42
C CYS A 108 2.29 4.57 -8.86
N VAL A 109 2.18 3.28 -8.61
CA VAL A 109 0.99 2.49 -8.91
C VAL A 109 0.34 2.07 -7.60
N GLY A 110 -0.90 2.51 -7.37
CA GLY A 110 -1.69 2.10 -6.22
C GLY A 110 -2.55 0.88 -6.51
N LEU A 111 -2.64 -0.04 -5.56
CA LEU A 111 -3.65 -1.09 -5.50
C LEU A 111 -4.79 -0.63 -4.58
N TRP A 112 -6.02 -0.74 -5.08
CA TRP A 112 -7.21 -0.22 -4.44
C TRP A 112 -8.26 -1.31 -4.27
N TRP A 113 -8.97 -1.26 -3.15
CA TRP A 113 -10.10 -2.12 -2.82
C TRP A 113 -11.32 -1.25 -2.53
N LYS A 114 -12.39 -1.37 -3.31
CA LYS A 114 -13.63 -0.58 -3.16
C LYS A 114 -13.38 0.93 -3.05
N GLY A 115 -12.50 1.46 -3.89
CA GLY A 115 -12.14 2.89 -3.88
C GLY A 115 -11.27 3.33 -2.70
N GLN A 116 -10.70 2.42 -1.92
CA GLN A 116 -9.71 2.72 -0.86
C GLN A 116 -8.32 2.20 -1.24
N PRO A 117 -7.24 2.97 -1.03
CA PRO A 117 -5.88 2.48 -1.27
C PRO A 117 -5.49 1.45 -0.20
N VAL A 118 -4.90 0.32 -0.63
CA VAL A 118 -4.43 -0.74 0.28
C VAL A 118 -2.93 -0.97 0.22
N SER A 119 -2.31 -0.73 -0.95
CA SER A 119 -0.87 -0.89 -1.15
C SER A 119 -0.43 -0.01 -2.32
N PHE A 120 0.87 0.20 -2.46
CA PHE A 120 1.47 0.90 -3.58
C PHE A 120 2.74 0.19 -4.06
N CYS A 121 3.10 0.44 -5.32
CA CYS A 121 4.34 0.02 -5.93
C CYS A 121 5.01 1.24 -6.58
N SER A 122 6.33 1.32 -6.48
CA SER A 122 7.12 2.45 -6.99
C SER A 122 8.43 1.93 -7.55
N LEU A 123 8.91 2.51 -8.65
CA LEU A 123 10.20 2.20 -9.26
C LEU A 123 11.13 3.41 -9.12
N TRP A 124 12.40 3.17 -8.84
CA TRP A 124 13.37 4.21 -8.54
C TRP A 124 14.68 3.95 -9.27
N LYS A 125 15.34 5.02 -9.72
CA LYS A 125 16.70 4.99 -10.26
C LYS A 125 17.57 6.02 -9.56
N LEU A 126 18.88 5.80 -9.55
CA LEU A 126 19.84 6.78 -9.05
C LEU A 126 19.81 8.03 -9.92
N ASP A 127 19.87 9.20 -9.28
CA ASP A 127 20.07 10.46 -9.98
C ASP A 127 21.54 10.57 -10.44
N MET A 128 21.83 10.10 -11.65
CA MET A 128 23.19 10.12 -12.20
C MET A 128 23.74 11.53 -12.41
N LYS A 129 22.90 12.58 -12.33
CA LYS A 129 23.37 13.98 -12.40
C LYS A 129 24.09 14.43 -11.12
N ALA A 130 24.06 13.64 -10.06
CA ALA A 130 24.74 13.95 -8.79
C ALA A 130 26.23 13.56 -8.76
N ASN A 131 26.76 12.90 -9.79
CA ASN A 131 28.13 12.36 -9.81
C ASN A 131 29.15 13.17 -10.63
N ASP A 132 28.78 14.32 -11.17
CA ASP A 132 29.67 15.22 -11.94
C ASP A 132 30.18 16.43 -11.11
N GLY A 133 30.25 16.30 -9.78
CA GLY A 133 30.72 17.34 -8.84
C GLY A 133 32.04 17.02 -8.17
#